data_AF-A0AB34Y9S0-F1
#
_entry.id   AF-A0AB34Y9S0-F1
#
_cell.length_a   1.000
_cell.length_b   1.000
_cell.length_c   1.000
_cell.angle_alpha   90.00
_cell.angle_beta   90.00
_cell.angle_gamma   90.00
#
_symmetry.space_group_name_H-M   'P 1'
#
loop_
_entity.id
_entity.type
_entity.pdbx_description
1 polymer ?
#
loop_
_entity_poly.entity_id
_entity_poly.type
_entity_poly.pdbx_seq_one_letter_code
_entity_poly.pdbx_strand_id
1 'polypeptide(L)' 'MQRYRFDDKMILTEAIVELLNRGVERDDLDLVLSRIGPVDLDLMHQCLVEVWNYNHPEYAETAMAA' A
#
# COMPACT_ATOMS: atom_id res chain seq x y z
N MET A 1 6.84 -24.05 -7.97
CA MET A 1 5.63 -23.25 -7.72
C MET A 1 6.07 -21.97 -7.04
N GLN A 2 6.30 -20.90 -7.81
CA GLN A 2 6.64 -19.60 -7.24
C GLN A 2 5.35 -19.04 -6.64
N ARG A 3 5.19 -19.17 -5.32
CA ARG A 3 4.17 -18.40 -4.60
C ARG A 3 4.58 -16.94 -4.78
N TYR A 4 3.87 -16.19 -5.62
CA TYR A 4 4.00 -14.74 -5.71
C TYR A 4 3.79 -14.22 -4.28
N ARG A 5 4.90 -13.89 -3.61
CA ARG A 5 4.89 -13.17 -2.35
C ARG A 5 5.01 -11.71 -2.71
N PHE A 6 4.22 -10.89 -2.04
CA PHE A 6 4.44 -9.46 -2.07
C PHE A 6 5.48 -9.10 -1.00
N ASP A 7 6.69 -9.64 -1.14
CA ASP A 7 7.83 -9.30 -0.29
C ASP A 7 8.71 -8.21 -0.91
N ASP A 8 8.53 -7.93 -2.21
CA ASP A 8 9.19 -6.83 -2.89
C ASP A 8 8.37 -5.54 -2.75
N LYS A 9 8.98 -4.54 -2.09
CA LYS A 9 8.37 -3.23 -1.86
C LYS A 9 7.93 -2.56 -3.16
N MET A 10 8.70 -2.72 -4.25
CA MET A 10 8.39 -2.08 -5.53
C MET A 10 7.13 -2.68 -6.13
N ILE A 11 7.04 -4.02 -6.17
CA ILE A 11 5.89 -4.75 -6.70
C ILE A 11 4.63 -4.46 -5.87
N LEU A 12 4.76 -4.45 -4.54
CA LEU A 12 3.64 -4.16 -3.65
C LEU A 12 3.15 -2.72 -3.79
N THR A 13 4.06 -1.76 -3.90
CA THR A 13 3.70 -0.35 -4.12
C THR A 13 2.99 -0.15 -5.45
N GLU A 14 3.49 -0.77 -6.52
CA GLU A 14 2.90 -0.67 -7.86
C GLU A 14 1.47 -1.24 -7.88
N ALA A 15 1.28 -2.41 -7.26
CA ALA A 15 -0.04 -3.04 -7.12
C ALA A 15 -1.00 -2.18 -6.29
N ILE A 16 -0.54 -1.60 -5.17
CA ILE A 16 -1.33 -0.70 -4.33
C ILE A 16 -1.76 0.53 -5.13
N VAL A 17 -0.83 1.18 -5.83
CA VAL A 17 -1.11 2.37 -6.65
C VAL A 17 -2.09 2.04 -7.78
N GLU A 18 -1.93 0.91 -8.45
CA GLU A 18 -2.84 0.48 -9.50
C GLU A 18 -4.26 0.24 -8.97
N LEU A 19 -4.39 -0.42 -7.81
CA LEU A 19 -5.67 -0.66 -7.15
C LEU A 19 -6.35 0.63 -6.68
N LEU A 20 -5.57 1.55 -6.10
CA LEU A 20 -6.06 2.88 -5.73
C LEU A 20 -6.55 3.68 -6.96
N ASN A 21 -5.81 3.63 -8.08
CA ASN A 21 -6.21 4.27 -9.33
C ASN A 21 -7.47 3.64 -9.94
N ARG A 22 -7.72 2.36 -9.68
CA ARG A 22 -8.97 1.67 -10.06
C ARG A 22 -10.15 2.03 -9.15
N GLY A 23 -9.93 2.81 -8.09
CA GLY A 23 -10.95 3.23 -7.13
C GLY A 23 -11.18 2.23 -5.99
N VAL A 24 -10.24 1.31 -5.75
CA VAL A 24 -10.29 0.43 -4.59
C VAL A 24 -9.93 1.22 -3.34
N GLU A 25 -10.72 1.09 -2.28
CA GLU A 25 -10.44 1.76 -1.01
C GLU A 25 -9.27 1.12 -0.28
N ARG A 26 -8.66 1.89 0.64
CA ARG A 26 -7.53 1.41 1.46
C ARG A 26 -7.89 0.21 2.32
N ASP A 27 -9.09 0.22 2.87
CA ASP A 27 -9.61 -0.85 3.72
C ASP A 27 -9.97 -2.12 2.93
N ASP A 28 -10.02 -2.06 1.59
CA ASP A 28 -10.24 -3.21 0.71
C ASP A 28 -8.94 -3.74 0.08
N LEU A 29 -7.84 -3.00 0.19
CA LEU A 29 -6.56 -3.38 -0.43
C LEU A 29 -6.00 -4.67 0.16
N ASP A 30 -6.08 -4.84 1.48
CA ASP A 30 -5.66 -6.06 2.17
C ASP A 30 -6.47 -7.28 1.72
N LEU A 31 -7.78 -7.12 1.54
CA LEU A 31 -8.70 -8.14 1.06
C LEU A 31 -8.36 -8.56 -0.37
N VAL A 32 -8.11 -7.60 -1.25
CA VAL A 32 -7.78 -7.87 -2.66
C VAL A 32 -6.39 -8.49 -2.79
N LEU A 33 -5.39 -7.97 -2.07
CA LEU A 33 -4.02 -8.49 -2.09
C LEU A 33 -3.95 -9.91 -1.52
N SER A 34 -4.69 -10.19 -0.44
CA SER A 34 -4.80 -11.52 0.18
C SER A 34 -5.36 -12.58 -0.78
N ARG A 35 -6.22 -12.18 -1.74
CA ARG A 35 -6.73 -13.09 -2.79
C ARG A 35 -5.68 -13.45 -3.84
N ILE A 36 -4.68 -12.60 -4.05
CA ILE A 36 -3.63 -12.82 -5.05
C ILE A 36 -2.52 -13.69 -4.44
N GLY A 37 -2.15 -13.44 -3.20
CA GLY A 37 -1.12 -14.21 -2.52
C GLY A 37 -0.86 -13.76 -1.09
N PRO A 38 0.04 -14.47 -0.37
CA PRO A 38 0.50 -14.03 0.94
C PRO A 38 1.17 -12.65 0.82
N VAL A 39 0.50 -11.64 1.40
CA VAL A 39 0.97 -10.26 1.49
C VAL A 39 1.65 -10.06 2.84
N ASP A 40 2.74 -9.30 2.85
CA ASP A 40 3.32 -8.79 4.09
C ASP A 40 2.53 -7.54 4.51
N LEU A 41 1.75 -7.65 5.58
CA LEU A 41 0.88 -6.57 6.06
C LEU A 41 1.68 -5.39 6.61
N ASP A 42 2.84 -5.65 7.23
CA ASP A 42 3.73 -4.60 7.73
C ASP A 42 4.31 -3.79 6.57
N LEU A 43 4.79 -4.47 5.53
CA LEU A 43 5.30 -3.83 4.32
C LEU A 43 4.18 -3.10 3.55
N MET A 44 2.98 -3.69 3.48
CA MET A 44 1.81 -3.06 2.85
C MET A 44 1.44 -1.75 3.54
N HIS A 45 1.38 -1.74 4.87
CA HIS A 45 1.13 -0.53 5.65
C HIS A 45 2.18 0.55 5.40
N GLN A 46 3.47 0.19 5.39
CA GLN A 46 4.54 1.14 5.08
C GLN A 46 4.37 1.75 3.68
N CYS A 47 4.10 0.94 2.66
CA CYS A 47 3.88 1.41 1.30
C CYS A 47 2.64 2.32 1.22
N LEU A 48 1.55 1.96 1.91
CA LEU A 48 0.33 2.77 1.96
C LEU A 48 0.57 4.15 2.59
N VAL A 49 1.32 4.20 3.70
CA VAL A 49 1.68 5.46 4.36
C VAL A 49 2.54 6.32 3.45
N GLU A 50 3.55 5.72 2.79
CA GLU A 50 4.42 6.44 1.83
C GLU A 50 3.62 7.01 0.65
N VAL A 51 2.76 6.21 0.03
CA VAL A 51 1.89 6.64 -1.09
C VAL A 51 0.91 7.72 -0.62
N TRP A 52 0.39 7.64 0.61
CA TRP A 52 -0.46 8.69 1.18
C TRP A 52 0.29 10.00 1.32
N ASN A 53 1.45 9.96 1.96
CA ASN A 53 2.27 11.13 2.25
C ASN A 53 2.75 11.79 0.96
N TYR A 54 3.00 10.99 -0.09
CA TYR A 54 3.35 11.51 -1.40
C TYR A 54 2.17 12.20 -2.10
N ASN A 55 0.96 11.66 -2.01
CA ASN A 55 -0.25 12.26 -2.59
C ASN A 55 -0.83 13.43 -1.78
N HIS A 56 -0.58 13.47 -0.47
CA HIS A 56 -1.01 14.53 0.44
C HIS A 56 0.17 15.12 1.21
N PRO A 57 1.09 15.82 0.51
CA PRO A 57 2.23 16.45 1.15
C PRO A 57 1.80 17.51 2.18
N GLU A 58 0.62 18.11 2.00
CA GLU A 58 0.03 19.13 2.88
C GLU A 58 -0.31 18.61 4.30
N TYR A 59 -0.46 17.30 4.47
CA TYR A 59 -0.69 16.68 5.79
C TYR A 59 0.61 16.19 6.46
N ALA A 60 1.71 16.07 5.72
CA ALA A 60 2.99 15.62 6.26
C ALA A 60 3.63 16.66 7.21
N GLU A 61 3.32 17.95 7.02
CA GLU A 61 3.87 19.03 7.85
C GLU A 61 3.15 19.18 9.21
N THR A 62 1.96 18.57 9.39
CA THR A 62 1.17 18.77 10.63
C THR A 62 1.39 17.65 11.66
N ALA A 63 1.94 16.49 11.28
CA ALA A 63 2.16 15.37 12.21
C ALA A 63 3.39 15.53 13.13
N MET A 64 4.20 16.58 12.95
CA MET A 64 5.39 16.84 13.77
C MET A 64 5.23 18.01 14.75
N ALA A 65 3.99 18.49 14.91
CA ALA A 65 3.62 19.56 15.85
C ALA A 65 2.40 19.16 16.68
N ALA A 66 2.52 18.09 17.47
CA ALA A 66 1.59 17.79 18.57
C ALA A 66 2.35 17.20 19.75
#